data_AF-A0A518CIV0-F1
#
_entry.id   AF-A0A518CIV0-F1
#
_cell.length_a   1.000
_cell.length_b   1.000
_cell.length_c   1.000
_cell.angle_alpha   90.00
_cell.angle_beta   90.00
_cell.angle_gamma   90.00
#
_symmetry.space_group_name_H-M   'P 1'
#
loop_
_entity.id
_entity.type
_entity.pdbx_description
1 polymer ?
#
loop_
_entity_poly.entity_id
_entity_poly.type
_entity_poly.pdbx_seq_one_letter_code
_entity_poly.pdbx_strand_id
1 'polypeptide(L)'
;MKKFRYQLDPLLNYRESRRDICRQVLAQVLAADAEQLQHKNEIQQQYQAIEQEVKQMGVGGRVEIDRISARRFHLGQLKTQIRVIDENRRLLEEKIKHCRQALVEADQDVKVLEKIKSRKLTEHTKTQIHQENLEREETWRATHR
;
A
#
# COMPACT_ATOMS: atom_id res chain seq x y z
N MET A 1 33.25 3.08 27.96
CA MET A 1 32.62 3.78 26.83
C MET A 1 31.15 4.03 27.11
N LYS A 2 30.67 5.28 26.97
CA LYS A 2 29.25 5.59 27.17
C LYS A 2 28.45 5.14 25.94
N LYS A 3 27.43 4.30 26.12
CA LYS A 3 26.53 3.87 25.04
C LYS A 3 25.77 5.08 24.49
N PHE A 4 25.69 5.20 23.16
CA PHE A 4 24.86 6.21 22.49
C PHE A 4 23.39 5.99 22.82
N ARG A 5 22.68 7.05 23.20
CA ARG A 5 21.23 7.05 23.42
C ARG A 5 20.61 8.16 22.60
N TYR A 6 19.71 7.82 21.69
CA TYR A 6 19.04 8.81 20.85
C TYR A 6 17.76 9.28 21.55
N GLN A 7 17.74 10.56 21.96
CA GLN A 7 16.64 11.13 22.75
C GLN A 7 15.28 11.08 22.03
N LEU A 8 15.28 11.05 20.70
CA LEU A 8 14.07 10.97 19.88
C LEU A 8 13.72 9.54 19.46
N ASP A 9 14.34 8.50 20.03
CA ASP A 9 14.00 7.10 19.76
C ASP A 9 12.49 6.81 19.96
N PRO A 10 11.82 7.27 21.04
CA PRO A 10 10.38 7.04 21.20
C PRO A 10 9.54 7.65 20.08
N LEU A 11 9.92 8.84 19.60
CA LEU A 11 9.25 9.51 18.50
C LEU A 11 9.50 8.80 17.17
N LEU A 12 10.72 8.31 16.93
CA LEU A 12 11.06 7.52 15.75
C LEU A 12 10.21 6.24 15.70
N ASN A 13 10.16 5.48 16.79
CA ASN A 13 9.38 4.26 16.88
C ASN A 13 7.87 4.52 16.64
N TYR A 14 7.34 5.62 17.19
CA TYR A 14 5.96 6.01 16.94
C TYR A 14 5.69 6.30 15.46
N ARG A 15 6.58 7.03 14.78
CA ARG A 15 6.43 7.36 13.36
C ARG A 15 6.60 6.13 12.46
N GLU A 16 7.49 5.20 12.82
CA GLU A 16 7.62 3.91 12.15
C GLU A 16 6.33 3.09 12.26
N SER A 17 5.75 3.01 13.46
CA SER A 17 4.46 2.35 13.66
C SER A 17 3.34 3.01 12.84
N ARG A 18 3.30 4.35 12.79
CA ARG A 18 2.34 5.09 11.95
C ARG A 18 2.51 4.76 10.46
N ARG A 19 3.74 4.69 9.97
CA ARG A 19 4.05 4.27 8.59
C ARG A 19 3.55 2.85 8.32
N ASP A 20 3.76 1.93 9.26
CA ASP A 20 3.35 0.53 9.09
C ASP A 20 1.82 0.39 9.07
N ILE A 21 1.10 1.19 9.86
CA ILE A 21 -0.36 1.30 9.77
C ILE A 21 -0.77 1.80 8.37
N CYS A 22 -0.13 2.85 7.84
CA CYS A 22 -0.41 3.34 6.48
C CYS A 22 -0.19 2.26 5.42
N ARG A 23 0.87 1.44 5.55
CA ARG A 23 1.13 0.29 4.66
C ARG A 23 0.04 -0.75 4.75
N GLN A 24 -0.39 -1.11 5.96
CA GLN A 24 -1.45 -2.07 6.18
C GLN A 24 -2.78 -1.61 5.57
N VAL A 25 -3.15 -0.36 5.79
CA VAL A 25 -4.38 0.23 5.22
C VAL A 25 -4.29 0.24 3.69
N LEU A 26 -3.17 0.68 3.11
CA LEU A 26 -2.99 0.64 1.65
C LEU A 26 -3.13 -0.79 1.09
N ALA A 27 -2.54 -1.78 1.76
CA ALA A 27 -2.65 -3.18 1.35
C ALA A 27 -4.10 -3.68 1.39
N GLN A 28 -4.86 -3.33 2.43
CA GLN A 28 -6.27 -3.69 2.54
C GLN A 28 -7.11 -3.09 1.42
N VAL A 29 -6.91 -1.81 1.10
CA VAL A 29 -7.67 -1.14 0.03
C VAL A 29 -7.31 -1.71 -1.34
N LEU A 30 -6.03 -2.03 -1.59
CA LEU A 30 -5.60 -2.68 -2.83
C LEU A 30 -6.19 -4.09 -2.97
N ALA A 31 -6.26 -4.86 -1.89
CA ALA A 31 -6.88 -6.18 -1.90
C ALA A 31 -8.38 -6.08 -2.24
N ALA A 32 -9.08 -5.11 -1.65
CA ALA A 32 -10.50 -4.87 -1.96
C ALA A 32 -10.72 -4.47 -3.43
N ASP A 33 -9.86 -3.63 -4.02
CA ASP A 33 -9.97 -3.30 -5.46
C ASP A 33 -9.73 -4.52 -6.35
N ALA A 34 -8.75 -5.36 -6.00
CA ALA A 34 -8.45 -6.58 -6.73
C ALA A 34 -9.63 -7.57 -6.68
N GLU A 35 -10.28 -7.71 -5.53
CA GLU A 35 -11.49 -8.54 -5.37
C GLU A 35 -12.64 -8.01 -6.23
N GLN A 36 -12.88 -6.69 -6.24
CA GLN A 36 -13.90 -6.06 -7.09
C GLN A 36 -13.60 -6.27 -8.58
N LEU A 37 -12.33 -6.18 -8.99
CA LEU A 37 -11.92 -6.42 -10.36
C LEU A 37 -12.14 -7.88 -10.76
N GLN A 38 -11.80 -8.83 -9.89
CA GLN A 38 -12.06 -10.25 -10.13
C GLN A 38 -13.57 -10.50 -10.28
N HIS A 39 -14.38 -9.98 -9.36
CA HIS A 39 -15.83 -10.13 -9.41
C HIS A 39 -16.44 -9.52 -10.68
N LYS A 40 -15.94 -8.35 -11.12
CA LYS A 40 -16.32 -7.75 -12.41
C LYS A 40 -16.03 -8.70 -13.58
N ASN A 41 -14.85 -9.29 -13.61
CA ASN A 41 -14.44 -10.20 -14.69
C ASN A 41 -15.35 -11.44 -14.75
N GLU A 42 -15.72 -12.00 -13.60
CA GLU A 42 -16.66 -13.13 -13.52
C GLU A 42 -18.02 -12.77 -14.10
N ILE A 43 -18.59 -11.62 -13.73
CA ILE A 43 -19.87 -11.15 -14.27
C ILE A 43 -19.76 -10.83 -15.77
N GLN A 44 -18.64 -10.28 -16.22
CA GLN A 44 -18.41 -10.02 -17.64
C GLN A 44 -18.35 -11.31 -18.46
N GLN A 45 -17.73 -12.37 -17.94
CA GLN A 45 -17.73 -13.69 -18.58
C GLN A 45 -19.15 -14.25 -18.67
N GLN A 46 -19.94 -14.16 -17.60
CA GLN A 46 -21.35 -14.57 -17.60
C GLN A 46 -22.17 -13.77 -18.63
N TYR A 47 -21.98 -12.45 -18.66
CA TYR A 47 -22.62 -11.57 -19.64
C TYR A 47 -22.31 -12.00 -21.07
N GLN A 48 -21.04 -12.25 -21.38
CA GLN A 48 -20.61 -12.68 -22.72
C GLN A 48 -21.21 -14.03 -23.11
N ALA A 49 -21.25 -14.99 -22.18
CA ALA A 49 -21.86 -16.30 -22.42
C ALA A 49 -23.35 -16.18 -22.78
N ILE A 50 -24.12 -15.44 -21.99
CA ILE A 50 -25.56 -15.24 -22.23
C ILE A 50 -25.81 -14.45 -23.52
N GLU A 51 -24.97 -13.46 -23.82
CA GLU A 51 -25.07 -12.69 -25.05
C GLU A 51 -24.86 -13.58 -26.30
N GLN A 52 -23.90 -14.50 -26.24
CA GLN A 52 -23.67 -15.49 -27.30
C GLN A 52 -24.87 -16.44 -27.45
N GLU A 53 -25.44 -16.93 -26.34
CA GLU A 53 -26.64 -17.77 -26.37
C GLU A 53 -27.83 -17.05 -27.03
N VAL A 54 -28.07 -15.78 -26.67
CA VAL A 54 -29.13 -14.97 -27.28
C VAL A 54 -28.91 -14.79 -28.78
N LYS A 55 -27.66 -14.58 -29.23
CA LYS A 55 -27.31 -14.48 -30.65
C LYS A 55 -27.61 -15.79 -31.40
N GLN A 56 -27.25 -16.94 -30.83
CA GLN A 56 -27.49 -18.26 -31.42
C GLN A 56 -28.98 -18.59 -31.54
N MET A 57 -29.79 -18.21 -30.53
CA MET A 57 -31.24 -18.41 -30.56
C MET A 57 -31.96 -17.65 -31.68
N GLY A 58 -31.37 -16.58 -32.22
CA GLY A 58 -31.93 -15.81 -33.33
C GLY A 58 -31.72 -16.41 -34.72
N VAL A 59 -30.87 -17.44 -34.86
CA VAL A 59 -30.45 -17.98 -36.18
C VAL A 59 -31.33 -19.16 -36.64
N GLY A 60 -31.97 -19.88 -35.72
CA GLY A 60 -32.90 -20.98 -36.03
C GLY A 60 -34.33 -20.46 -36.18
N GLY A 61 -34.97 -20.69 -37.34
CA GLY A 61 -36.25 -20.09 -37.75
C GLY A 61 -37.49 -20.29 -36.86
N ARG A 62 -37.37 -20.85 -35.65
CA ARG A 62 -38.42 -20.88 -34.62
C ARG A 62 -37.95 -20.09 -33.40
N VAL A 63 -38.34 -18.81 -33.36
CA VAL A 63 -37.93 -17.86 -32.32
C VAL A 63 -38.85 -18.00 -31.11
N GLU A 64 -38.33 -18.51 -30.00
CA GLU A 64 -39.05 -18.50 -28.72
C GLU A 64 -38.87 -17.14 -28.03
N ILE A 65 -39.82 -16.24 -28.27
CA ILE A 65 -39.79 -14.84 -27.82
C ILE A 65 -39.61 -14.73 -26.30
N ASP A 66 -40.31 -15.56 -25.53
CA ASP A 66 -40.26 -15.52 -24.06
C ASP A 66 -38.87 -15.87 -23.52
N ARG A 67 -38.21 -16.88 -24.10
CA ARG A 67 -36.85 -17.26 -23.70
C ARG A 67 -35.83 -16.17 -24.02
N ILE A 68 -35.96 -15.52 -25.19
CA ILE A 68 -35.09 -14.40 -25.56
C ILE A 68 -35.33 -13.19 -24.65
N SER A 69 -36.59 -12.90 -24.33
CA SER A 69 -36.97 -11.80 -23.43
C SER A 69 -36.37 -12.00 -22.03
N ALA A 70 -36.51 -13.19 -21.45
CA ALA A 70 -35.93 -13.53 -20.15
C ALA A 70 -34.40 -13.38 -20.12
N ARG A 71 -33.70 -13.83 -21.17
CA ARG A 71 -32.23 -13.68 -21.26
C ARG A 71 -31.79 -12.23 -21.45
N ARG A 72 -32.52 -11.44 -22.24
CA ARG A 72 -32.25 -9.99 -22.38
C ARG A 72 -32.46 -9.25 -21.07
N PHE A 73 -33.49 -9.60 -20.31
CA PHE A 73 -33.70 -9.05 -18.98
C PHE A 73 -32.52 -9.38 -18.05
N HIS A 74 -32.06 -10.65 -18.05
CA HIS A 74 -30.89 -11.06 -17.27
C HIS A 74 -29.61 -10.30 -17.68
N LEU A 75 -29.36 -10.12 -18.98
CA LEU A 75 -28.24 -9.28 -19.46
C LEU A 75 -28.32 -7.85 -18.93
N GLY A 76 -29.53 -7.27 -18.84
CA GLY A 76 -29.76 -5.96 -18.23
C GLY A 76 -29.38 -5.91 -16.75
N GLN A 77 -29.67 -6.97 -15.99
CA GLN A 77 -29.28 -7.10 -14.59
C GLN A 77 -27.75 -7.18 -14.44
N LEU A 78 -27.09 -8.06 -15.21
CA LEU A 78 -25.63 -8.20 -15.18
C LEU A 78 -24.93 -6.89 -15.57
N LYS A 79 -25.44 -6.17 -16.58
CA LYS A 79 -24.93 -4.85 -16.97
C LYS A 79 -25.07 -3.82 -15.83
N THR A 80 -26.15 -3.89 -15.08
CA THR A 80 -26.36 -3.02 -13.91
C THR A 80 -25.37 -3.37 -12.79
N GLN A 81 -25.15 -4.65 -12.51
CA GLN A 81 -24.15 -5.10 -11.54
C GLN A 81 -22.74 -4.64 -11.92
N ILE A 82 -22.34 -4.79 -13.19
CA ILE A 82 -21.04 -4.29 -13.69
C ILE A 82 -20.88 -2.78 -13.42
N ARG A 83 -21.94 -1.99 -13.69
CA ARG A 83 -21.91 -0.54 -13.43
C ARG A 83 -21.74 -0.21 -11.95
N VAL A 84 -22.40 -0.95 -11.07
CA VAL A 84 -22.26 -0.76 -9.61
C VAL A 84 -20.84 -1.06 -9.16
N ILE A 85 -20.24 -2.14 -9.67
CA ILE A 85 -18.84 -2.48 -9.37
C ILE A 85 -17.90 -1.39 -9.89
N ASP A 86 -18.12 -0.89 -11.11
CA ASP A 86 -17.29 0.18 -11.68
C ASP A 86 -17.33 1.46 -10.83
N GLU A 87 -18.50 1.83 -10.32
CA GLU A 87 -18.62 2.98 -9.43
C GLU A 87 -17.95 2.75 -8.08
N ASN A 88 -18.10 1.57 -7.49
CA ASN A 88 -17.41 1.20 -6.25
C ASN A 88 -15.88 1.23 -6.43
N ARG A 89 -15.38 0.76 -7.57
CA ARG A 89 -13.94 0.78 -7.89
C ARG A 89 -13.40 2.20 -8.05
N ARG A 90 -14.17 3.13 -8.65
CA ARG A 90 -13.78 4.56 -8.67
C ARG A 90 -13.61 5.13 -7.27
N LEU A 91 -14.50 4.78 -6.34
CA LEU A 91 -14.37 5.20 -4.94
C LEU A 91 -13.13 4.57 -4.27
N LEU A 92 -12.80 3.32 -4.60
CA LEU A 92 -11.58 2.67 -4.12
C LEU A 92 -10.32 3.31 -4.72
N GLU A 93 -10.33 3.70 -5.99
CA GLU A 93 -9.19 4.38 -6.64
C GLU A 93 -8.84 5.69 -5.92
N GLU A 94 -9.83 6.50 -5.56
CA GLU A 94 -9.61 7.73 -4.77
C GLU A 94 -9.04 7.39 -3.38
N LYS A 95 -9.56 6.37 -2.70
CA LYS A 95 -9.01 5.91 -1.42
C LYS A 95 -7.56 5.43 -1.56
N ILE A 96 -7.21 4.72 -2.63
CA ILE A 96 -5.84 4.27 -2.91
C ILE A 96 -4.92 5.48 -3.07
N LYS A 97 -5.34 6.52 -3.81
CA LYS A 97 -4.56 7.76 -3.95
C LYS A 97 -4.29 8.40 -2.60
N HIS A 98 -5.31 8.56 -1.76
CA HIS A 98 -5.14 9.12 -0.41
C HIS A 98 -4.21 8.27 0.46
N CYS A 99 -4.35 6.94 0.43
CA CYS A 99 -3.49 6.05 1.20
C CYS A 99 -2.02 6.12 0.74
N ARG A 100 -1.78 6.22 -0.58
CA ARG A 100 -0.43 6.40 -1.13
C ARG A 100 0.19 7.72 -0.67
N GLN A 101 -0.58 8.82 -0.71
CA GLN A 101 -0.11 10.11 -0.25
C GLN A 101 0.24 10.08 1.24
N ALA A 102 -0.64 9.52 2.08
CA ALA A 102 -0.39 9.37 3.52
C ALA A 102 0.84 8.51 3.83
N LEU A 103 1.08 7.45 3.04
CA LEU A 103 2.27 6.61 3.17
C LEU A 103 3.55 7.39 2.83
N VAL A 104 3.54 8.18 1.75
CA VAL A 104 4.67 9.03 1.36
C VAL A 104 5.01 10.03 2.46
N GLU A 105 4.01 10.67 3.04
CA GLU A 105 4.19 11.61 4.16
C GLU A 105 4.76 10.89 5.39
N ALA A 106 4.23 9.73 5.75
CA ALA A 106 4.76 8.93 6.85
C ALA A 106 6.22 8.47 6.62
N ASP A 107 6.57 8.09 5.38
CA ASP A 107 7.93 7.73 5.00
C ASP A 107 8.90 8.91 5.13
N GLN A 108 8.50 10.10 4.66
CA GLN A 108 9.30 11.32 4.81
C GLN A 108 9.53 11.64 6.29
N ASP A 109 8.48 11.53 7.10
CA ASP A 109 8.49 11.76 8.53
C ASP A 109 9.47 10.86 9.30
N VAL A 110 9.60 9.59 8.88
CA VAL A 110 10.58 8.64 9.44
C VAL A 110 11.99 8.96 8.95
N LYS A 111 12.17 9.19 7.64
CA LYS A 111 13.49 9.49 7.03
C LYS A 111 14.16 10.72 7.66
N VAL A 112 13.38 11.75 8.00
CA VAL A 112 13.92 12.93 8.70
C VAL A 112 14.54 12.54 10.03
N LEU A 113 13.85 11.73 10.84
CA LEU A 113 14.35 11.30 12.15
C LEU A 113 15.53 10.33 12.04
N GLU A 114 15.52 9.41 11.07
CA GLU A 114 16.65 8.52 10.79
C GLU A 114 17.91 9.32 10.42
N LYS A 115 17.76 10.37 9.60
CA LYS A 115 18.88 11.26 9.22
C LYS A 115 19.43 12.02 10.42
N ILE A 116 18.57 12.52 11.30
CA ILE A 116 18.99 13.18 12.55
C ILE A 116 19.71 12.19 13.47
N LYS A 117 19.17 10.98 13.64
CA LYS A 117 19.78 9.89 14.42
C LYS A 117 21.17 9.53 13.90
N SER A 118 21.29 9.33 12.60
CA SER A 118 22.56 9.02 11.92
C SER A 118 23.59 10.13 12.16
N ARG A 119 23.22 11.39 11.98
CA ARG A 119 24.10 12.53 12.26
C ARG A 119 24.56 12.53 13.72
N LYS A 120 23.64 12.39 14.67
CA LYS A 120 23.96 12.36 16.12
C LYS A 120 24.86 11.19 16.50
N LEU A 121 24.66 10.04 15.88
CA LEU A 121 25.53 8.89 16.06
C LEU A 121 26.95 9.19 15.55
N THR A 122 27.08 9.77 14.36
CA THR A 122 28.40 10.13 13.81
C THR A 122 29.13 11.18 14.67
N GLU A 123 28.41 12.17 15.21
CA GLU A 123 28.94 13.15 16.16
C GLU A 123 29.46 12.45 17.42
N HIS A 124 28.65 11.56 18.03
CA HIS A 124 29.03 10.80 19.22
C HIS A 124 30.27 9.92 18.99
N THR A 125 30.31 9.20 17.88
CA THR A 125 31.45 8.32 17.52
C THR A 125 32.73 9.13 17.36
N LYS A 126 32.68 10.31 16.70
CA LYS A 126 33.83 11.20 16.58
C LYS A 126 34.34 11.67 17.94
N THR A 127 33.43 12.05 18.85
CA THR A 127 33.80 12.45 20.21
C THR A 127 34.44 11.31 21.00
N GLN A 128 33.91 10.09 20.91
CA GLN A 128 34.51 8.92 21.57
C GLN A 128 35.92 8.63 21.05
N ILE A 129 36.11 8.61 19.73
CA ILE A 129 37.44 8.40 19.11
C ILE A 129 38.43 9.47 19.58
N HIS A 130 37.99 10.73 19.64
CA HIS A 130 38.86 11.82 20.11
C HIS A 130 39.27 11.65 21.57
N GLN A 131 38.34 11.28 22.46
CA GLN A 131 38.63 11.00 23.87
C GLN A 131 39.59 9.83 24.04
N GLU A 132 39.36 8.72 23.32
CA GLU A 132 40.24 7.56 23.35
C GLU A 132 41.66 7.88 22.88
N ASN A 133 41.80 8.73 21.85
CA ASN A 133 43.11 9.17 21.38
C ASN A 133 43.84 10.03 22.42
N LEU A 134 43.13 10.95 23.10
CA LEU A 134 43.72 11.75 24.18
C LEU A 134 44.20 10.86 25.34
N GLU A 135 43.38 9.90 25.78
CA GLU A 135 43.75 8.94 26.83
C GLU A 135 44.98 8.10 26.43
N ARG A 136 45.08 7.69 25.16
CA ARG A 136 46.26 6.98 24.63
C ARG A 136 47.52 7.86 24.64
N GLU A 137 47.41 9.13 24.27
CA GLU A 137 48.56 10.05 24.29
C GLU A 137 49.03 10.32 25.72
N GLU A 138 48.10 10.53 26.66
CA GLU A 138 48.41 10.72 28.08
C GLU A 138 49.08 9.49 28.70
N THR A 139 48.56 8.29 28.44
CA THR A 139 49.17 7.03 28.92
C THR A 139 50.55 6.78 28.29
N TRP A 140 50.73 7.10 27.00
CA TRP A 140 52.04 7.00 26.35
C TRP A 140 53.07 7.95 26.98
N ARG A 141 52.69 9.22 27.23
CA ARG A 141 53.55 10.20 27.92
C ARG A 141 53.88 9.81 29.36
N ALA A 142 52.95 9.17 30.08
CA ALA A 142 53.16 8.74 31.45
C ALA A 142 54.11 7.53 31.57
N THR A 143 54.18 6.68 30.54
CA THR A 143 55.02 5.47 30.51
C THR A 143 56.43 5.71 29.96
N HIS A 144 56.63 6.79 29.19
CA HIS A 144 57.92 7.15 28.59
C HIS A 144 58.62 8.32 29.30
N ARG A 145 58.34 8.49 30.60
CA ARG A 145 58.96 9.48 31.48
C ARG A 145 59.79 8.78 32.54
#